data_AF-A0AAE2W1B3-F1
#
_entry.id   AF-A0AAE2W1B3-F1
#
_cell.length_a   1.000
_cell.length_b   1.000
_cell.length_c   1.000
_cell.angle_alpha   90.00
_cell.angle_beta   90.00
_cell.angle_gamma   90.00
#
_symmetry.space_group_name_H-M   'P 1'
#
loop_
_entity.id
_entity.type
_entity.pdbx_description
1 polymer ?
#
loop_
_entity_poly.entity_id
_entity_poly.type
_entity_poly.pdbx_seq_one_letter_code
_entity_poly.pdbx_strand_id
1 'polypeptide(L)'
;MAKDELAQILQKTDGKRAKTKPLNNIPKDTKSTKLPSAVIKALGEKFPAAKLEKVRVHVGSEATDACKELGAKAFAHGSDIYLAKSGYAKDNKLLAHELSHTLQQTKGKVTSPTKGKVLTSK
;
A
#
# COMPACT_ATOMS: atom_id res chain seq x y z
N MET A 1 1.15 -2.84 23.44
CA MET A 1 1.45 -4.12 22.77
C MET A 1 1.24 -4.06 21.25
N ALA A 2 0.11 -3.57 20.72
CA ALA A 2 -0.13 -3.54 19.25
C ALA A 2 0.82 -2.65 18.42
N LYS A 3 1.38 -1.59 19.01
CA LYS A 3 2.28 -0.63 18.32
C LYS A 3 3.66 -1.23 18.02
N ASP A 4 4.14 -2.09 18.91
CA ASP A 4 5.46 -2.72 18.82
C ASP A 4 5.50 -3.78 17.72
N GLU A 5 4.43 -4.57 17.60
CA GLU A 5 4.32 -5.62 16.58
C GLU A 5 4.26 -5.05 15.16
N LEU A 6 3.60 -3.90 14.96
CA LEU A 6 3.63 -3.17 13.69
C LEU A 6 5.04 -2.67 13.35
N ALA A 7 5.75 -2.11 14.35
CA ALA A 7 7.11 -1.61 14.17
C ALA A 7 8.11 -2.73 13.81
N GLN A 8 7.95 -3.92 14.39
CA GLN A 8 8.75 -5.09 14.04
C GLN A 8 8.46 -5.59 12.61
N ILE A 9 7.21 -5.53 12.16
CA ILE A 9 6.83 -5.89 10.76
C ILE A 9 7.43 -4.89 9.77
N LEU A 10 7.38 -3.59 10.10
CA LEU A 10 8.04 -2.49 9.38
C LEU A 10 9.57 -2.69 9.29
N GLN A 11 10.18 -3.25 10.32
CA GLN A 11 11.62 -3.54 10.33
C GLN A 11 11.95 -4.73 9.42
N LYS A 12 11.08 -5.75 9.38
CA LYS A 12 11.24 -6.92 8.50
C LYS A 12 11.00 -6.61 7.02
N THR A 13 10.34 -5.49 6.70
CA THR A 13 10.21 -4.98 5.34
C THR A 13 11.38 -4.11 4.92
N ASP A 14 12.25 -3.68 5.84
CA ASP A 14 13.47 -2.95 5.51
C ASP A 14 14.40 -3.84 4.66
N GLY A 15 14.67 -3.41 3.42
CA GLY A 15 15.52 -4.13 2.47
C GLY A 15 14.81 -5.03 1.45
N LYS A 16 13.53 -5.37 1.64
CA LYS A 16 12.72 -6.07 0.62
C LYS A 16 11.98 -5.05 -0.23
N ARG A 17 12.32 -4.93 -1.52
CA ARG A 17 11.65 -3.96 -2.41
C ARG A 17 10.46 -4.62 -3.11
N ALA A 18 9.31 -3.93 -3.12
CA ALA A 18 8.20 -4.30 -4.01
C ALA A 18 8.66 -4.29 -5.47
N LYS A 19 8.11 -5.22 -6.26
CA LYS A 19 8.40 -5.32 -7.69
C LYS A 19 7.42 -4.43 -8.45
N THR A 20 7.95 -3.59 -9.34
CA THR A 20 7.12 -2.83 -10.28
C THR A 20 6.64 -3.75 -11.40
N LYS A 21 5.34 -3.74 -11.68
CA LYS A 21 4.75 -4.43 -12.83
C LYS A 21 3.97 -3.43 -13.70
N PRO A 22 3.93 -3.64 -15.02
CA PRO A 22 3.00 -2.91 -15.86
C PRO A 22 1.58 -3.36 -15.55
N LEU A 23 0.65 -2.41 -15.47
CA LEU A 23 -0.78 -2.68 -15.38
C LEU A 23 -1.49 -1.83 -16.43
N ASN A 24 -2.19 -2.49 -17.34
CA ASN A 24 -2.83 -1.82 -18.48
C ASN A 24 -4.03 -0.97 -18.04
N ASN A 25 -4.79 -1.44 -17.04
CA ASN A 25 -5.93 -0.72 -16.49
C ASN A 25 -5.79 -0.56 -14.97
N ILE A 26 -5.59 0.68 -14.55
CA ILE A 26 -5.69 1.04 -13.13
C ILE A 26 -7.17 1.04 -12.75
N PRO A 27 -7.59 0.34 -11.69
CA PRO A 27 -8.98 0.31 -11.24
C PRO A 27 -9.50 1.72 -10.97
N LYS A 28 -10.66 2.07 -11.52
CA LYS A 28 -11.27 3.41 -11.39
C LYS A 28 -12.54 3.37 -10.54
N ASP A 29 -13.33 2.32 -10.66
CA ASP A 29 -14.55 2.06 -9.89
C ASP A 29 -14.21 1.18 -8.68
N THR A 30 -13.69 1.82 -7.64
CA THR A 30 -13.31 1.14 -6.40
C THR A 30 -13.81 1.93 -5.20
N LYS A 31 -14.25 1.20 -4.17
CA LYS A 31 -14.59 1.83 -2.88
C LYS A 31 -13.29 2.21 -2.18
N SER A 32 -13.03 3.51 -2.10
CA SER A 32 -11.89 4.06 -1.38
C SER A 32 -12.25 4.33 0.08
N THR A 33 -11.41 3.87 1.01
CA THR A 33 -11.46 4.23 2.43
C THR A 33 -10.17 4.93 2.85
N LYS A 34 -10.23 5.69 3.94
CA LYS A 34 -9.05 6.31 4.53
C LYS A 34 -8.19 5.26 5.21
N LEU A 35 -6.88 5.46 5.19
CA LEU A 35 -5.95 4.61 5.92
C LEU A 35 -6.25 4.68 7.43
N PRO A 36 -6.21 3.54 8.16
CA PRO A 36 -6.42 3.53 9.61
C PRO A 36 -5.38 4.41 10.32
N SER A 37 -5.82 5.18 11.32
CA SER A 37 -4.97 6.10 12.08
C SER A 37 -3.78 5.39 12.75
N ALA A 38 -3.95 4.13 13.17
CA ALA A 38 -2.88 3.30 13.72
C ALA A 38 -1.73 3.07 12.72
N VAL A 39 -2.08 2.81 11.47
CA VAL A 39 -1.11 2.58 10.37
C VAL A 39 -0.43 3.90 10.00
N ILE A 40 -1.19 5.00 9.91
CA ILE A 40 -0.67 6.35 9.67
C ILE A 40 0.38 6.70 10.73
N LYS A 41 0.08 6.48 12.02
CA LYS A 41 1.00 6.81 13.11
C LYS A 41 2.28 5.98 13.05
N ALA A 42 2.16 4.66 12.89
CA ALA A 42 3.32 3.75 12.85
C ALA A 42 4.27 4.05 11.68
N LEU A 43 3.72 4.31 10.48
CA LEU A 43 4.51 4.67 9.32
C LEU A 43 5.01 6.11 9.38
N GLY A 44 4.24 7.05 9.94
CA GLY A 44 4.65 8.45 10.07
C GLY A 44 5.87 8.62 10.98
N GLU A 45 5.98 7.78 12.03
CA GLU A 45 7.17 7.72 12.89
C GLU A 45 8.43 7.24 12.12
N LYS A 46 8.27 6.38 11.11
CA LYS A 46 9.38 5.85 10.28
C LYS A 46 9.67 6.72 9.05
N PHE A 47 8.64 7.32 8.47
CA PHE A 47 8.67 8.10 7.24
C PHE A 47 8.03 9.48 7.48
N PRO A 48 8.70 10.38 8.21
CA PRO A 48 8.13 11.68 8.57
C PRO A 48 7.84 12.60 7.36
N ALA A 49 8.51 12.35 6.23
CA ALA A 49 8.28 13.08 4.98
C ALA A 49 7.09 12.55 4.15
N ALA A 50 6.51 11.40 4.52
CA ALA A 50 5.43 10.76 3.77
C ALA A 50 4.07 11.34 4.12
N LYS A 51 3.29 11.72 3.09
CA LYS A 51 1.92 12.27 3.25
C LYS A 51 0.88 11.15 3.35
N LEU A 52 0.93 10.38 4.42
CA LEU A 52 0.08 9.20 4.63
C LEU A 52 -1.42 9.52 4.74
N GLU A 53 -1.77 10.73 5.16
CA GLU A 53 -3.16 11.18 5.24
C GLU A 53 -3.83 11.34 3.87
N LYS A 54 -3.02 11.51 2.82
CA LYS A 54 -3.48 11.55 1.43
C LYS A 54 -3.66 10.16 0.83
N VAL A 55 -3.17 9.12 1.51
CA VAL A 55 -3.26 7.75 1.03
C VAL A 55 -4.70 7.25 1.13
N ARG A 56 -5.17 6.64 0.05
CA ARG A 56 -6.48 5.99 -0.02
C ARG A 56 -6.33 4.50 -0.24
N VAL A 57 -7.20 3.73 0.41
CA VAL A 57 -7.26 2.28 0.29
C VAL A 57 -8.48 1.91 -0.53
N HIS A 58 -8.26 1.42 -1.73
CA HIS A 58 -9.25 1.01 -2.72
C HIS A 58 -9.53 -0.49 -2.61
N VAL A 59 -10.80 -0.82 -2.45
CA VAL A 59 -11.32 -2.19 -2.44
C VAL A 59 -12.47 -2.30 -3.44
N GLY A 60 -12.64 -3.48 -4.04
CA GLY A 60 -13.71 -3.71 -5.01
C GLY A 60 -13.34 -4.79 -6.01
N SER A 61 -14.27 -5.09 -6.93
CA SER A 61 -14.09 -6.12 -7.96
C SER A 61 -12.93 -5.76 -8.90
N GLU A 62 -12.83 -4.52 -9.37
CA GLU A 62 -11.70 -4.11 -10.23
C GLU A 62 -10.35 -4.16 -9.51
N ALA A 63 -10.29 -3.73 -8.22
CA ALA A 63 -9.07 -3.86 -7.43
C ALA A 63 -8.65 -5.33 -7.24
N THR A 64 -9.65 -6.20 -7.08
CA THR A 64 -9.44 -7.65 -6.95
C THR A 64 -8.89 -8.26 -8.22
N ASP A 65 -9.46 -7.90 -9.36
CA ASP A 65 -9.04 -8.40 -10.67
C ASP A 65 -7.63 -7.93 -11.02
N ALA A 66 -7.34 -6.64 -10.81
CA ALA A 66 -5.99 -6.09 -10.97
C ALA A 66 -4.98 -6.78 -10.05
N CYS A 67 -5.30 -7.00 -8.78
CA CYS A 67 -4.44 -7.76 -7.88
C CYS A 67 -4.17 -9.19 -8.37
N LYS A 68 -5.20 -9.84 -8.94
CA LYS A 68 -5.11 -11.20 -9.49
C LYS A 68 -4.24 -11.26 -10.74
N GLU A 69 -4.39 -10.31 -11.67
CA GLU A 69 -3.54 -10.16 -12.86
C GLU A 69 -2.07 -9.96 -12.45
N LEU A 70 -1.85 -9.17 -11.41
CA LEU A 70 -0.52 -8.93 -10.84
C LEU A 70 0.00 -10.12 -10.03
N GLY A 71 -0.87 -11.05 -9.62
CA GLY A 71 -0.53 -12.15 -8.71
C GLY A 71 -0.08 -11.67 -7.32
N ALA A 72 -0.69 -10.57 -6.84
CA ALA A 72 -0.38 -9.89 -5.59
C ALA A 72 -1.62 -9.81 -4.67
N LYS A 73 -1.41 -9.67 -3.36
CA LYS A 73 -2.52 -9.45 -2.40
C LYS A 73 -2.94 -7.99 -2.34
N ALA A 74 -2.00 -7.10 -2.64
CA ALA A 74 -2.19 -5.66 -2.68
C ALA A 74 -1.19 -5.07 -3.68
N PHE A 75 -1.52 -3.90 -4.20
CA PHE A 75 -0.57 -3.10 -4.95
C PHE A 75 -0.76 -1.61 -4.66
N ALA A 76 0.30 -0.84 -4.80
CA ALA A 76 0.24 0.62 -4.68
C ALA A 76 0.44 1.29 -6.04
N HIS A 77 -0.23 2.41 -6.24
CA HIS A 77 -0.14 3.21 -7.44
C HIS A 77 -0.18 4.70 -7.07
N GLY A 78 0.97 5.36 -7.11
CA GLY A 78 1.10 6.75 -6.66
C GLY A 78 0.83 6.90 -5.16
N SER A 79 -0.29 7.55 -4.82
CA SER A 79 -0.77 7.72 -3.44
C SER A 79 -1.78 6.69 -2.99
N ASP A 80 -2.24 5.84 -3.90
CA ASP A 80 -3.39 4.98 -3.70
C ASP A 80 -2.96 3.53 -3.56
N ILE A 81 -3.69 2.77 -2.75
CA ILE A 81 -3.40 1.37 -2.45
C ILE A 81 -4.62 0.56 -2.79
N TYR A 82 -4.44 -0.48 -3.59
CA TYR A 82 -5.49 -1.37 -4.04
C TYR A 82 -5.31 -2.73 -3.38
N LEU A 83 -6.39 -3.28 -2.84
CA LEU A 83 -6.38 -4.56 -2.14
C LEU A 83 -7.19 -5.62 -2.89
N ALA A 84 -6.69 -6.85 -2.89
CA ALA A 84 -7.35 -7.98 -3.53
C ALA A 84 -8.64 -8.41 -2.81
N LYS A 85 -8.80 -8.05 -1.54
CA LYS A 85 -9.99 -8.37 -0.73
C LYS A 85 -10.28 -7.23 0.22
N SER A 86 -11.55 -6.91 0.39
CA SER A 86 -12.03 -5.93 1.36
C SER A 86 -11.66 -6.27 2.80
N GLY A 87 -11.54 -7.57 3.14
CA GLY A 87 -11.08 -8.02 4.46
C GLY A 87 -9.68 -7.53 4.83
N TYR A 88 -8.81 -7.32 3.85
CA TYR A 88 -7.45 -6.82 4.08
C TYR A 88 -7.42 -5.35 4.51
N ALA A 89 -8.46 -4.58 4.24
CA ALA A 89 -8.55 -3.19 4.70
C ALA A 89 -8.69 -3.08 6.23
N LYS A 90 -9.08 -4.18 6.90
CA LYS A 90 -9.14 -4.27 8.37
C LYS A 90 -7.82 -4.77 8.98
N ASP A 91 -6.91 -5.27 8.16
CA ASP A 91 -5.63 -5.81 8.61
C ASP A 91 -4.56 -4.72 8.61
N ASN A 92 -4.45 -4.03 9.75
CA ASN A 92 -3.47 -2.96 9.94
C ASN A 92 -2.02 -3.43 9.68
N LYS A 93 -1.72 -4.71 9.92
CA LYS A 93 -0.38 -5.27 9.74
C LYS A 93 -0.06 -5.41 8.26
N LEU A 94 -0.99 -5.95 7.49
CA LEU A 94 -0.86 -6.04 6.05
C LEU A 94 -0.74 -4.65 5.43
N LEU A 95 -1.60 -3.71 5.82
CA LEU A 95 -1.56 -2.34 5.31
C LEU A 95 -0.21 -1.68 5.58
N ALA A 96 0.32 -1.80 6.81
CA ALA A 96 1.63 -1.25 7.14
C ALA A 96 2.75 -1.90 6.31
N HIS A 97 2.71 -3.23 6.12
CA HIS A 97 3.68 -3.97 5.31
C HIS A 97 3.72 -3.44 3.87
N GLU A 98 2.56 -3.35 3.23
CA GLU A 98 2.42 -2.94 1.83
C GLU A 98 2.77 -1.46 1.62
N LEU A 99 2.38 -0.58 2.56
CA LEU A 99 2.77 0.84 2.51
C LEU A 99 4.28 1.02 2.67
N SER A 100 4.92 0.26 3.56
CA SER A 100 6.36 0.36 3.79
C SER A 100 7.13 0.23 2.50
N HIS A 101 6.79 -0.79 1.70
CA HIS A 101 7.40 -1.04 0.40
C HIS A 101 7.18 0.11 -0.58
N THR A 102 5.99 0.68 -0.56
CA THR A 102 5.61 1.84 -1.38
C THR A 102 6.44 3.07 -1.03
N LEU A 103 6.58 3.36 0.26
CA LEU A 103 7.37 4.48 0.75
C LEU A 103 8.87 4.28 0.50
N GLN A 104 9.39 3.06 0.73
CA GLN A 104 10.78 2.74 0.42
C GLN A 104 11.10 2.93 -1.07
N GLN A 105 10.22 2.47 -1.97
CA GLN A 105 10.43 2.62 -3.42
C GLN A 105 10.41 4.09 -3.84
N THR A 106 9.56 4.89 -3.22
CA THR A 106 9.42 6.31 -3.53
C THR A 106 10.37 7.21 -2.72
N LYS A 107 11.39 6.64 -2.06
CA LYS A 107 12.34 7.35 -1.18
C LYS A 107 11.65 8.22 -0.12
N GLY A 108 10.54 7.73 0.43
CA GLY A 108 9.75 8.41 1.45
C GLY A 108 8.84 9.52 0.92
N LYS A 109 8.73 9.71 -0.41
CA LYS A 109 7.83 10.70 -1.02
C LYS A 109 6.72 10.00 -1.77
N VAL A 110 5.49 10.07 -1.27
CA VAL A 110 4.34 9.65 -2.08
C VAL A 110 4.23 10.58 -3.30
N THR A 111 4.64 10.10 -4.48
CA THR A 111 4.62 10.86 -5.74
C THR A 111 3.34 10.62 -6.53
N SER A 112 3.01 11.52 -7.43
CA SER A 112 1.91 11.35 -8.38
C SER A 112 2.06 10.03 -9.17
N PRO A 113 0.95 9.38 -9.52
CA PRO A 113 0.98 8.13 -10.28
C PRO A 113 1.72 8.30 -11.60
N THR A 114 2.74 7.48 -11.85
CA THR A 114 3.39 7.41 -13.15
C THR A 114 2.57 6.48 -14.04
N LYS A 115 2.15 6.94 -15.22
CA LYS A 115 1.25 6.21 -16.11
C LYS A 115 1.78 4.79 -16.39
N GLY A 116 1.01 3.76 -16.02
CA GLY A 116 1.24 2.36 -16.40
C GLY A 116 2.19 1.54 -15.53
N LYS A 117 2.63 2.02 -14.36
CA LYS A 117 3.47 1.22 -13.44
C LYS A 117 2.84 1.12 -12.07
N VAL A 118 2.60 -0.11 -11.60
CA VAL A 118 2.08 -0.40 -10.26
C VAL A 118 3.09 -1.17 -9.42
N LEU A 119 3.03 -0.99 -8.11
CA LEU A 119 3.91 -1.63 -7.14
C LEU A 119 3.25 -2.84 -6.52
N THR A 120 3.82 -4.02 -6.69
CA THR A 120 3.26 -5.27 -6.16
C THR A 120 4.21 -5.90 -5.14
N SER A 121 3.67 -6.31 -4.00
CA SER A 121 4.35 -7.18 -3.05
C SER A 121 3.77 -8.60 -3.13
N LYS A 122 4.62 -9.61 -2.97
CA LYS A 122 4.24 -11.03 -3.01
C LYS A 122 4.35 -11.64 -1.63
#